data_AF-A0A963Q8H7-F1
#
_entry.id   AF-A0A963Q8H7-F1
#
_cell.length_a   1.000
_cell.length_b   1.000
_cell.length_c   1.000
_cell.angle_alpha   90.00
_cell.angle_beta   90.00
_cell.angle_gamma   90.00
#
_symmetry.space_group_name_H-M   'P 1'
#
loop_
_entity.id
_entity.type
_entity.pdbx_description
1 polymer ?
#
loop_
_entity_poly.entity_id
_entity_poly.type
_entity_poly.pdbx_seq_one_letter_code
_entity_poly.pdbx_strand_id
1 'polypeptide(L)'
;ARYRVSVRLPANLNDGDVLHVGPQRGASTVAHDIHVEVLPHASLVREDDGTVRCELPVDGFAWVANRTIDIPTLRGAQALGLQRGQVMYSLAGQGFPPRAGGRPADQVVIVVPKFPTQLSREQERLLNRLAATTSGKDGG
;
A
#
# COMPACT_ATOMS: atom_id res chain seq x y z
N ALA A 1 19.90 38.77 -7.77
CA ALA A 1 19.95 37.91 -8.98
C ALA A 1 19.05 36.70 -8.73
N ARG A 2 18.20 36.32 -9.70
CA ARG A 2 17.46 35.04 -9.66
C ARG A 2 18.27 34.03 -10.47
N TYR A 3 18.60 32.88 -9.89
CA TYR A 3 19.19 31.76 -10.61
C TYR A 3 18.19 30.61 -10.64
N ARG A 4 18.29 29.76 -11.66
CA ARG A 4 17.44 28.59 -11.87
C ARG A 4 18.35 27.40 -12.14
N VAL A 5 18.17 26.34 -11.37
CA VAL A 5 18.88 25.06 -11.56
C VAL A 5 17.83 24.02 -11.91
N SER A 6 18.06 23.29 -13.00
CA SER A 6 17.20 22.18 -13.42
C SER A 6 17.91 20.88 -13.10
N VAL A 7 17.26 20.05 -12.27
CA VAL A 7 17.81 18.78 -11.78
C VAL A 7 16.87 17.67 -12.18
N ARG A 8 17.44 16.58 -12.71
CA ARG A 8 16.69 15.37 -12.98
C ARG A 8 16.75 14.49 -11.76
N LEU A 9 15.60 14.20 -11.15
CA LEU A 9 15.51 13.25 -10.06
C LEU A 9 15.69 11.83 -10.62
N PRO A 10 16.66 11.04 -10.10
CA PRO A 10 16.76 9.62 -10.41
C PRO A 10 15.50 8.86 -10.01
N ALA A 11 15.23 7.74 -10.67
CA ALA A 11 14.25 6.80 -10.18
C ALA A 11 14.73 6.18 -8.86
N ASN A 12 13.79 5.84 -7.96
CA ASN A 12 14.05 5.16 -6.69
C ASN A 12 14.89 5.94 -5.67
N LEU A 13 14.79 7.27 -5.68
CA LEU A 13 15.28 8.07 -4.57
C LEU A 13 14.64 7.60 -3.26
N ASN A 14 15.43 7.68 -2.20
CA ASN A 14 15.04 7.33 -0.86
C ASN A 14 14.97 8.59 -0.01
N ASP A 15 14.24 8.47 1.09
CA ASP A 15 14.31 9.45 2.15
C ASP A 15 15.76 9.61 2.63
N GLY A 16 16.20 10.86 2.79
CA GLY A 16 17.55 11.22 3.22
C GLY A 16 18.62 11.15 2.13
N ASP A 17 18.30 10.75 0.89
CA ASP A 17 19.28 10.79 -0.20
C ASP A 17 19.72 12.24 -0.47
N VAL A 18 21.01 12.42 -0.79
CA VAL A 18 21.59 13.74 -1.14
C VAL A 18 22.04 13.71 -2.59
N LEU A 19 21.46 14.59 -3.40
CA LEU A 19 21.82 14.77 -4.80
C LEU A 19 22.79 15.93 -4.94
N HIS A 20 24.02 15.63 -5.37
CA HIS A 20 25.02 16.63 -5.67
C HIS A 20 24.83 17.18 -7.09
N VAL A 21 24.67 18.50 -7.20
CA VAL A 21 24.52 19.23 -8.45
C VAL A 21 25.71 20.17 -8.59
N GLY A 22 26.69 19.76 -9.39
CA GLY A 22 27.85 20.59 -9.69
C GLY A 22 27.49 21.86 -10.48
N PRO A 23 28.44 22.80 -10.58
CA PRO A 23 28.24 24.05 -11.32
C PRO A 23 27.93 23.78 -12.80
N GLN A 24 26.94 24.50 -13.35
CA GLN A 24 26.54 24.41 -14.75
C GLN A 24 27.10 25.60 -15.55
N ARG A 25 27.91 25.30 -16.57
CA ARG A 25 28.46 26.31 -17.50
C ARG A 25 27.31 27.14 -18.10
N GLY A 26 27.35 28.45 -17.89
CA GLY A 26 26.35 29.39 -18.42
C GLY A 26 25.08 29.56 -17.58
N ALA A 27 24.93 28.86 -16.44
CA ALA A 27 23.74 28.97 -15.57
C ALA A 27 24.06 29.24 -14.08
N SER A 28 25.02 28.51 -13.49
CA SER A 28 25.43 28.68 -12.09
C SER A 28 26.90 28.29 -11.91
N THR A 29 27.65 29.12 -11.18
CA THR A 29 29.02 28.82 -10.73
C THR A 29 29.07 28.11 -9.38
N VAL A 30 27.91 27.89 -8.74
CA VAL A 30 27.78 27.32 -7.40
C VAL A 30 27.28 25.89 -7.49
N ALA A 31 27.90 24.99 -6.72
CA ALA A 31 27.41 23.63 -6.52
C ALA A 31 26.30 23.62 -5.46
N HIS A 32 25.34 22.72 -5.61
CA HIS A 32 24.22 22.57 -4.69
C HIS A 32 24.09 21.12 -4.24
N ASP A 33 23.81 20.94 -2.95
CA ASP A 33 23.37 19.66 -2.41
C ASP A 33 21.86 19.74 -2.19
N ILE A 34 21.14 18.75 -2.73
CA ILE A 34 19.69 18.66 -2.62
C ILE A 34 19.37 17.47 -1.73
N HIS A 35 18.80 17.75 -0.56
CA HIS A 35 18.31 16.74 0.35
C HIS A 35 16.91 16.29 -0.06
N VAL A 36 16.72 14.98 -0.17
CA VAL A 36 15.44 14.37 -0.52
C VAL A 36 14.71 13.98 0.75
N GLU A 37 13.46 14.42 0.86
CA GLU A 37 12.53 13.97 1.89
C GLU A 37 11.33 13.29 1.21
N VAL A 38 11.01 12.07 1.64
CA VAL A 38 9.85 11.32 1.15
C VAL A 38 8.73 11.46 2.16
N LEU A 39 7.68 12.16 1.75
CA LEU A 39 6.52 12.35 2.61
C LEU A 39 5.76 11.02 2.83
N PRO A 40 5.24 10.79 4.06
CA PRO A 40 4.41 9.62 4.33
C PRO A 40 3.18 9.57 3.42
N HIS A 41 2.89 8.38 2.88
CA HIS A 41 1.66 8.13 2.13
C HIS A 41 0.57 7.56 3.04
N ALA A 42 -0.69 7.88 2.76
CA ALA A 42 -1.83 7.54 3.64
C ALA A 42 -2.01 6.03 3.87
N SER A 43 -1.63 5.20 2.89
CA SER A 43 -1.89 3.76 2.90
C SER A 43 -0.74 2.89 2.41
N LEU A 44 0.37 3.49 1.95
CA LEU A 44 1.50 2.76 1.37
C LEU A 44 2.76 3.12 2.14
N VAL A 45 3.43 2.11 2.67
CA VAL A 45 4.68 2.27 3.40
C VAL A 45 5.75 1.52 2.64
N ARG A 46 6.83 2.20 2.29
CA ARG A 46 8.00 1.57 1.67
C ARG A 46 8.92 1.07 2.78
N GLU A 47 9.28 -0.20 2.71
CA GLU A 47 10.26 -0.85 3.57
C GLU A 47 11.67 -0.77 2.92
N ASP A 48 12.71 -1.00 3.71
CA ASP A 48 14.12 -0.82 3.28
C ASP A 48 14.54 -1.75 2.13
N ASP A 49 13.96 -2.95 2.06
CA ASP A 49 14.21 -3.94 1.00
C ASP A 49 13.48 -3.63 -0.32
N GLY A 50 12.67 -2.56 -0.33
CA GLY A 50 11.84 -2.15 -1.46
C GLY A 50 10.40 -2.67 -1.39
N THR A 51 10.07 -3.54 -0.43
CA THR A 51 8.70 -4.02 -0.22
C THR A 51 7.77 -2.84 0.05
N VAL A 52 6.56 -2.89 -0.50
CA VAL A 52 5.53 -1.89 -0.19
C VAL A 52 4.47 -2.54 0.67
N ARG A 53 4.31 -2.08 1.91
CA ARG A 53 3.27 -2.54 2.81
C ARG A 53 2.03 -1.64 2.70
N CYS A 54 0.87 -2.26 2.62
CA CYS A 54 -0.42 -1.58 2.61
C CYS A 54 -1.35 -2.22 3.63
N GLU A 55 -1.67 -1.49 4.70
CA GLU A 55 -2.69 -1.92 5.65
C GLU A 55 -4.03 -1.30 5.26
N LEU A 56 -5.02 -2.16 4.98
CA LEU A 56 -6.29 -1.74 4.41
C LEU A 56 -7.45 -2.23 5.29
N PRO A 57 -8.12 -1.34 6.04
CA PRO A 57 -9.39 -1.65 6.68
C PRO A 57 -10.45 -1.96 5.62
N VAL A 58 -11.14 -3.09 5.77
CA VAL A 58 -12.20 -3.51 4.84
C VAL A 58 -13.48 -3.85 5.57
N ASP A 59 -14.60 -3.84 4.86
CA ASP A 59 -15.86 -4.39 5.38
C ASP A 59 -15.69 -5.88 5.72
N GLY A 60 -15.83 -6.21 6.99
CA GLY A 60 -15.65 -7.56 7.49
C GLY A 60 -16.70 -8.55 6.95
N PHE A 61 -17.93 -8.12 6.69
CA PHE A 61 -18.94 -8.95 6.04
C PHE A 61 -18.60 -9.20 4.57
N ALA A 62 -18.05 -8.22 3.87
CA ALA A 62 -17.55 -8.39 2.51
C ALA A 62 -16.37 -9.39 2.46
N TRP A 63 -15.45 -9.32 3.43
CA TRP A 63 -14.37 -10.30 3.59
C TRP A 63 -14.90 -11.70 3.87
N VAL A 64 -15.84 -11.85 4.81
CA VAL A 64 -16.53 -13.13 5.08
C VAL A 64 -17.30 -13.61 3.84
N ALA A 65 -17.74 -12.73 2.96
CA ALA A 65 -18.43 -13.11 1.72
C ALA A 65 -17.49 -13.33 0.52
N ASN A 66 -16.16 -13.33 0.72
CA ASN A 66 -15.16 -13.45 -0.35
C ASN A 66 -15.37 -12.43 -1.49
N ARG A 67 -15.75 -11.19 -1.17
CA ARG A 67 -15.96 -10.14 -2.17
C ARG A 67 -14.64 -9.66 -2.76
N THR A 68 -14.71 -9.07 -3.95
CA THR A 68 -13.58 -8.36 -4.55
C THR A 68 -13.63 -6.90 -4.13
N ILE A 69 -12.48 -6.32 -3.81
CA ILE A 69 -12.32 -4.90 -3.47
C ILE A 69 -11.22 -4.28 -4.31
N ASP A 70 -11.19 -2.96 -4.40
CA ASP A 70 -10.07 -2.23 -4.99
C ASP A 70 -9.03 -1.90 -3.92
N ILE A 71 -7.76 -2.16 -4.22
CA ILE A 71 -6.62 -1.88 -3.35
C ILE A 71 -5.68 -0.85 -3.99
N PRO A 72 -5.07 0.06 -3.22
CA PRO A 72 -4.10 1.00 -3.75
C PRO A 72 -2.79 0.27 -4.07
N THR A 73 -2.18 0.57 -5.21
CA THR A 73 -0.82 0.14 -5.57
C THR A 73 -0.01 1.34 -6.05
N LEU A 74 1.31 1.19 -6.22
CA LEU A 74 2.15 2.23 -6.83
C LEU A 74 1.71 2.61 -8.26
N ARG A 75 0.92 1.76 -8.93
CA ARG A 75 0.49 1.92 -10.33
C ARG A 75 -0.98 2.31 -10.46
N GLY A 76 -1.67 2.58 -9.36
CA GLY A 76 -3.11 2.85 -9.31
C GLY A 76 -3.88 1.76 -8.57
N ALA A 77 -5.21 1.82 -8.62
CA ALA A 77 -6.05 0.82 -7.98
C ALA A 77 -6.00 -0.52 -8.74
N GLN A 78 -6.01 -1.63 -7.99
CA GLN A 78 -6.07 -2.98 -8.52
C GLN A 78 -7.16 -3.77 -7.79
N ALA A 79 -7.88 -4.63 -8.51
CA ALA A 79 -8.87 -5.51 -7.88
C ALA A 79 -8.18 -6.65 -7.09
N LEU A 80 -8.65 -6.91 -5.87
CA LEU A 80 -8.22 -7.99 -5.00
C LEU A 80 -9.44 -8.81 -4.55
N GLY A 81 -9.47 -10.09 -4.92
CA GLY A 81 -10.47 -11.04 -4.44
C GLY A 81 -10.17 -11.47 -3.02
N LEU A 82 -10.98 -11.03 -2.05
CA LEU A 82 -10.81 -11.42 -0.65
C LEU A 82 -11.07 -12.91 -0.47
N GLN A 83 -10.22 -13.57 0.32
CA GLN A 83 -10.38 -14.94 0.75
C GLN A 83 -10.57 -14.98 2.26
N ARG A 84 -11.70 -15.54 2.72
CA ARG A 84 -11.94 -15.79 4.15
C ARG A 84 -10.79 -16.61 4.72
N GLY A 85 -10.30 -16.23 5.90
CA GLY A 85 -9.14 -16.86 6.53
C GLY A 85 -7.78 -16.36 6.05
N GLN A 86 -7.73 -15.54 4.99
CA GLN A 86 -6.50 -14.89 4.53
C GLN A 86 -6.57 -13.37 4.75
N VAL A 87 -5.60 -12.87 5.51
CA VAL A 87 -5.45 -11.43 5.80
C VAL A 87 -4.21 -10.82 5.15
N MET A 88 -3.28 -11.63 4.63
CA MET A 88 -2.07 -11.14 3.97
C MET A 88 -2.02 -11.62 2.51
N TYR A 89 -1.76 -10.70 1.59
CA TYR A 89 -1.66 -10.96 0.15
C TYR A 89 -0.35 -10.36 -0.36
N SER A 90 0.44 -11.16 -1.09
CA SER A 90 1.64 -10.66 -1.77
C SER A 90 1.36 -10.43 -3.25
N LEU A 91 1.61 -9.23 -3.73
CA LEU A 91 1.48 -8.86 -5.14
C LEU A 91 2.88 -8.76 -5.74
N ALA A 92 3.20 -9.75 -6.56
CA ALA A 92 4.53 -9.92 -7.12
C ALA A 92 4.97 -8.70 -7.94
N GLY A 93 6.13 -8.11 -7.61
CA GLY A 93 6.74 -7.03 -8.39
C GLY A 93 6.01 -5.67 -8.35
N GLN A 94 5.10 -5.47 -7.38
CA GLN A 94 4.39 -4.20 -7.16
C GLN A 94 5.09 -3.27 -6.15
N GLY A 95 6.27 -3.65 -5.64
CA GLY A 95 7.13 -2.82 -4.82
C GLY A 95 8.20 -2.05 -5.60
N PHE A 96 9.19 -1.54 -4.88
CA PHE A 96 10.36 -0.87 -5.45
C PHE A 96 11.50 -1.87 -5.71
N PRO A 97 12.38 -1.62 -6.69
CA PRO A 97 13.63 -2.36 -6.79
C PRO A 97 14.53 -2.05 -5.57
N PRO A 98 15.31 -3.04 -5.09
CA PRO A 98 16.26 -2.82 -4.02
C PRO A 98 17.36 -1.83 -4.46
N ARG A 99 18.01 -1.17 -3.48
CA ARG A 99 19.08 -0.18 -3.75
C ARG A 99 20.23 -0.74 -4.60
N ALA A 100 20.56 -2.02 -4.42
CA ALA A 100 21.61 -2.71 -5.19
C ALA A 100 21.22 -2.97 -6.67
N GLY A 101 19.99 -2.63 -7.07
CA GLY A 101 19.43 -3.00 -8.35
C GLY A 101 18.88 -4.42 -8.35
N GLY A 102 17.95 -4.71 -9.27
CA GLY A 102 17.34 -6.03 -9.40
C GLY A 102 15.85 -5.97 -9.73
N ARG A 103 15.18 -7.11 -9.56
CA ARG A 103 13.73 -7.22 -9.72
C ARG A 103 13.03 -6.38 -8.65
N PRO A 104 11.93 -5.67 -8.99
CA PRO A 104 11.09 -5.04 -7.98
C PRO A 104 10.63 -6.03 -6.90
N ALA A 105 10.65 -5.57 -5.65
CA ALA A 105 10.06 -6.30 -4.53
C ALA A 105 8.54 -6.40 -4.68
N ASP A 106 7.90 -7.06 -3.73
CA ASP A 106 6.45 -7.26 -3.74
C ASP A 106 5.73 -6.12 -3.00
N GLN A 107 4.43 -5.99 -3.27
CA GLN A 107 3.54 -5.26 -2.38
C GLN A 107 2.83 -6.25 -1.45
N VAL A 108 2.94 -6.05 -0.14
CA VAL A 108 2.24 -6.84 0.87
C VAL A 108 1.02 -6.07 1.34
N VAL A 109 -0.16 -6.60 1.03
CA VAL A 109 -1.44 -6.06 1.48
C VAL A 109 -1.91 -6.81 2.71
N ILE A 110 -2.12 -6.08 3.80
CA ILE A 110 -2.64 -6.56 5.07
C ILE A 110 -4.07 -6.07 5.20
N VAL A 111 -5.01 -6.97 4.97
CA VAL A 111 -6.45 -6.71 5.12
C VAL A 111 -6.81 -6.75 6.60
N VAL A 112 -7.48 -5.70 7.08
CA VAL A 112 -7.99 -5.61 8.45
C VAL A 112 -9.52 -5.59 8.41
N PRO A 113 -10.20 -6.75 8.53
CA PRO A 113 -11.65 -6.79 8.56
C PRO A 113 -12.21 -5.98 9.73
N LYS A 114 -13.11 -5.04 9.44
CA LYS A 114 -13.82 -4.24 10.44
C LYS A 114 -15.30 -4.60 10.41
N PHE A 115 -15.86 -4.80 11.60
CA PHE A 115 -17.29 -5.03 11.78
C PHE A 115 -17.89 -3.81 12.49
N PRO A 116 -19.11 -3.39 12.13
CA PRO A 116 -19.77 -2.31 12.82
C PRO A 116 -20.05 -2.69 14.28
N THR A 117 -19.95 -1.73 15.19
CA THR A 117 -20.23 -1.93 16.63
C THR A 117 -21.72 -2.04 16.92
N GLN A 118 -22.56 -1.49 16.04
CA GLN A 118 -24.01 -1.52 16.13
C GLN A 118 -24.58 -2.09 14.83
N LEU A 119 -25.63 -2.89 14.96
CA LEU A 119 -26.32 -3.51 13.84
C LEU A 119 -27.74 -2.97 13.77
N SER A 120 -28.22 -2.77 12.55
CA SER A 120 -29.65 -2.55 12.33
C SER A 120 -30.44 -3.83 12.64
N ARG A 121 -31.73 -3.70 12.95
CA ARG A 121 -32.64 -4.84 13.16
C ARG A 121 -32.60 -5.85 12.02
N GLU A 122 -32.44 -5.38 10.78
CA GLU A 122 -32.34 -6.26 9.61
C GLU A 122 -31.02 -7.02 9.57
N GLN A 123 -29.88 -6.35 9.85
CA GLN A 123 -28.58 -7.02 9.93
C GLN A 123 -28.54 -8.06 11.05
N GLU A 124 -29.10 -7.75 12.23
CA GLU A 124 -29.22 -8.73 13.33
C GLU A 124 -30.06 -9.93 12.90
N ARG A 125 -31.20 -9.71 12.24
CA ARG A 125 -32.06 -10.79 11.73
C ARG A 125 -31.32 -11.69 10.74
N LEU A 126 -30.55 -11.10 9.82
CA LEU A 126 -29.75 -11.85 8.84
C LEU A 126 -28.65 -12.67 9.49
N LEU A 127 -27.95 -12.10 10.48
CA LEU A 127 -26.89 -12.80 11.22
C LEU A 127 -27.46 -13.92 12.09
N ASN A 128 -28.59 -13.71 12.76
CA ASN A 128 -29.28 -14.77 13.51
C ASN A 128 -29.73 -15.92 12.60
N ARG A 129 -30.24 -15.60 11.40
CA ARG A 129 -30.59 -16.62 10.41
C ARG A 129 -29.37 -17.40 9.94
N LEU A 130 -28.26 -16.71 9.67
CA LEU A 130 -26.99 -17.37 9.32
C LEU A 130 -26.54 -18.29 10.46
N ALA A 131 -26.52 -17.81 11.71
CA ALA A 131 -26.13 -18.60 12.88
C ALA A 131 -27.01 -19.86 13.06
N ALA A 132 -28.33 -19.74 12.89
CA ALA A 132 -29.24 -20.87 12.97
C ALA A 132 -28.97 -21.95 11.90
N THR A 133 -28.46 -21.57 10.72
CA THR A 133 -28.07 -22.55 9.69
C THR A 133 -26.78 -23.31 10.02
N THR A 134 -25.91 -22.73 10.85
CA THR A 134 -24.63 -23.33 11.25
C THR A 134 -24.79 -24.21 12.49
N SER A 135 -25.62 -23.80 13.45
CA SER A 135 -25.84 -24.54 14.71
C SER A 135 -26.62 -25.86 14.56
N GLY A 136 -27.07 -26.21 13.35
CA GLY A 136 -27.81 -27.44 13.06
C GLY A 136 -27.00 -28.55 12.37
N LYS A 137 -25.68 -28.39 12.16
CA LYS A 137 -24.91 -29.31 11.30
C LYS A 137 -23.53 -29.77 11.77
N ASP A 138 -23.18 -29.59 13.04
CA ASP A 138 -21.94 -30.17 13.61
C ASP A 138 -22.28 -31.21 14.68
N GLY A 139 -22.74 -32.37 14.17
CA GLY A 139 -22.55 -33.67 14.78
C GLY A 139 -21.88 -34.56 13.74
N GLY A 140 -20.56 -34.42 13.60
CA GLY A 140 -19.72 -35.14 12.64
C GLY A 140 -18.28 -34.69 12.70
#